data_AF-A0A2G5TD71-F1
#
_entry.id   AF-A0A2G5TD71-F1
#
_cell.length_a   1.000
_cell.length_b   1.000
_cell.length_c   1.000
_cell.angle_alpha   90.00
_cell.angle_beta   90.00
_cell.angle_gamma   90.00
#
_symmetry.space_group_name_H-M   'P 1'
#
loop_
_entity.id
_entity.type
_entity.pdbx_description
1 polymer ?
#
loop_
_entity_poly.entity_id
_entity_poly.type
_entity_poly.pdbx_seq_one_letter_code
_entity_poly.pdbx_strand_id
1 'polypeptide(L)'
;MRSNGLMDKRQEPDSDGTPDNQMAYGKMVMVLNEEMKLSILIFFCFLGPILAAIGRYDSSSSWSSESHEGRGSHGHGHGHGHGGRPRPPRPPVGPRPPREKTNCPAGWMLFKRPQGNWCVKVFVGQFNHFQSETNCVGQGAKLTGLQTDEERLKVAGAGLQLIHQNGFQQSTLWLGAKRKASCPTIGICAPKDAFEWTDGHTTGTDGFGWHPGQPDGSWRNGFGHEDCALQFLFASGTTSQVWPGFIHGQLNDRWCQYSDNNSRLYACGKLAT
;
A
#
# COMPACT_ATOMS: atom_id res chain seq x y z
N MET A 1 17.71 -91.15 -11.38
CA MET A 1 16.56 -91.52 -10.53
C MET A 1 15.92 -90.23 -10.04
N ARG A 2 14.71 -89.89 -10.54
CA ARG A 2 13.43 -89.68 -9.78
C ARG A 2 13.56 -88.61 -8.68
N SER A 3 12.71 -87.59 -8.51
CA SER A 3 11.31 -87.26 -8.89
C SER A 3 11.11 -85.77 -8.51
N ASN A 4 10.64 -84.87 -9.37
CA ASN A 4 9.25 -84.41 -9.60
C ASN A 4 8.40 -83.99 -8.39
N GLY A 5 7.76 -82.82 -8.53
CA GLY A 5 6.46 -82.42 -7.97
C GLY A 5 6.54 -81.34 -6.88
N LEU A 6 5.72 -80.28 -6.83
CA LEU A 6 4.44 -80.01 -7.46
C LEU A 6 4.12 -78.49 -7.35
N MET A 7 3.52 -77.92 -8.40
CA MET A 7 2.88 -76.60 -8.40
C MET A 7 1.71 -76.56 -7.42
N ASP A 8 1.41 -75.38 -6.86
CA ASP A 8 0.02 -74.96 -6.73
C ASP A 8 -0.18 -73.51 -7.21
N LYS A 9 -1.31 -73.32 -7.88
CA LYS A 9 -1.75 -72.16 -8.63
C LYS A 9 -2.76 -71.35 -7.81
N ARG A 10 -2.87 -70.07 -8.18
CA ARG A 10 -4.05 -69.19 -8.08
C ARG A 10 -4.45 -68.74 -6.67
N GLN A 11 -4.54 -67.43 -6.47
CA GLN A 11 -5.79 -66.69 -6.69
C GLN A 11 -5.50 -65.17 -6.69
N GLU A 12 -5.81 -64.49 -7.78
CA GLU A 12 -6.16 -63.06 -7.74
C GLU A 12 -7.43 -62.88 -6.89
N PRO A 13 -7.57 -61.75 -6.17
CA PRO A 13 -8.87 -61.18 -5.94
C PRO A 13 -9.10 -59.98 -6.86
N ASP A 14 -10.27 -60.05 -7.48
CA ASP A 14 -10.87 -59.21 -8.48
C ASP A 14 -10.87 -57.70 -8.20
N SER A 15 -10.78 -56.98 -9.32
CA SER A 15 -11.45 -55.71 -9.53
C SER A 15 -12.95 -55.81 -9.21
N ASP A 16 -13.42 -55.05 -8.23
CA ASP A 16 -14.81 -54.65 -8.15
C ASP A 16 -14.90 -53.13 -8.18
N GLY A 17 -15.52 -52.64 -9.24
CA GLY A 17 -15.87 -51.25 -9.40
C GLY A 17 -17.21 -50.99 -8.74
N THR A 18 -17.28 -49.91 -7.97
CA THR A 18 -18.55 -49.19 -7.81
C THR A 18 -18.32 -47.69 -7.96
N PRO A 19 -19.32 -46.98 -8.52
CA PRO A 19 -19.13 -45.75 -9.27
C PRO A 19 -19.63 -44.51 -8.49
N ASP A 20 -19.60 -43.35 -9.16
CA ASP A 20 -20.47 -42.19 -8.88
C ASP A 20 -20.06 -41.15 -7.83
N ASN A 21 -18.84 -40.59 -7.95
CA ASN A 21 -18.58 -39.24 -7.40
C ASN A 21 -18.41 -38.14 -8.46
N GLN A 22 -18.52 -38.46 -9.75
CA GLN A 22 -18.35 -37.47 -10.82
C GLN A 22 -19.67 -36.85 -11.31
N MET A 23 -20.84 -37.47 -11.05
CA MET A 23 -22.15 -36.90 -11.40
C MET A 23 -22.71 -35.91 -10.37
N ALA A 24 -22.24 -35.95 -9.10
CA ALA A 24 -22.71 -35.03 -8.06
C ALA A 24 -22.22 -33.58 -8.30
N TYR A 25 -20.97 -33.42 -8.76
CA TYR A 25 -20.42 -32.10 -9.11
C TYR A 25 -21.03 -31.52 -10.39
N GLY A 26 -21.35 -32.36 -11.38
CA GLY A 26 -22.02 -31.91 -12.61
C GLY A 26 -23.44 -31.41 -12.38
N LYS A 27 -24.22 -32.08 -11.52
CA LYS A 27 -25.59 -31.65 -11.18
C LYS A 27 -25.61 -30.40 -10.30
N MET A 28 -24.68 -30.25 -9.36
CA MET A 28 -24.63 -29.06 -8.48
C MET A 28 -24.21 -27.79 -9.23
N VAL A 29 -23.31 -27.90 -10.22
CA VAL A 29 -22.91 -26.76 -11.08
C VAL A 29 -24.02 -26.34 -12.05
N MET A 30 -24.87 -27.28 -12.49
CA MET A 30 -26.01 -26.96 -13.36
C MET A 30 -27.17 -26.29 -12.61
N VAL A 31 -27.45 -26.69 -11.36
CA VAL A 31 -28.52 -26.10 -10.53
C VAL A 31 -28.22 -24.64 -10.14
N LEU A 32 -26.94 -24.29 -9.91
CA LEU A 32 -26.56 -22.90 -9.59
C LEU A 32 -26.56 -21.96 -10.80
N ASN A 33 -26.56 -22.48 -12.03
CA ASN A 33 -26.49 -21.70 -13.26
C ASN A 33 -27.88 -21.36 -13.85
N GLU A 34 -28.92 -22.11 -13.46
CA GLU A 34 -30.32 -21.83 -13.82
C GLU A 34 -30.93 -20.76 -12.88
N GLU A 35 -30.64 -20.82 -11.58
CA GLU A 35 -31.13 -19.86 -10.58
C GLU A 35 -30.55 -18.43 -10.75
N MET A 36 -29.33 -18.31 -11.27
CA MET A 36 -28.68 -17.01 -11.51
C MET A 36 -29.25 -16.28 -12.75
N LYS A 37 -29.82 -17.01 -13.70
CA LYS A 37 -30.43 -16.41 -14.91
C LYS A 37 -31.84 -15.88 -14.65
N LEU A 38 -32.58 -16.50 -13.73
CA LEU A 38 -33.92 -16.06 -13.38
C LEU A 38 -33.92 -14.75 -12.57
N SER A 39 -32.87 -14.50 -11.78
CA SER A 39 -32.70 -13.27 -10.99
C SER A 39 -32.33 -12.03 -11.84
N ILE A 40 -31.58 -12.22 -12.93
CA ILE A 40 -31.19 -11.12 -13.84
C ILE A 40 -32.39 -10.64 -14.69
N LEU A 41 -33.31 -11.53 -15.07
CA LEU A 41 -34.51 -11.16 -15.84
C LEU A 41 -35.53 -10.35 -15.02
N ILE A 42 -35.61 -10.54 -13.71
CA ILE A 42 -36.51 -9.77 -12.83
C ILE A 42 -36.00 -8.34 -12.62
N PHE A 43 -34.67 -8.12 -12.60
CA PHE A 43 -34.09 -6.79 -12.45
C PHE A 43 -34.30 -5.89 -13.68
N PHE A 44 -34.29 -6.45 -14.90
CA PHE A 44 -34.49 -5.69 -16.13
C PHE A 44 -35.96 -5.37 -16.46
N CYS A 45 -36.92 -6.15 -15.96
CA CYS A 45 -38.35 -5.93 -16.26
C CYS A 45 -39.06 -4.96 -15.29
N PHE A 46 -38.52 -4.69 -14.09
CA PHE A 46 -39.22 -3.86 -13.09
C PHE A 46 -38.46 -2.63 -12.56
N LEU A 47 -37.18 -2.44 -12.90
CA LEU A 47 -36.41 -1.24 -12.50
C LEU A 47 -35.91 -0.38 -13.66
N GLY A 48 -36.19 -0.78 -14.91
CA GLY A 48 -35.82 -0.05 -16.13
C GLY A 48 -36.50 1.32 -16.38
N PRO A 49 -37.73 1.63 -15.90
CA PRO A 49 -38.38 2.89 -16.28
C PRO A 49 -38.24 4.06 -15.28
N ILE A 50 -37.34 4.03 -14.29
CA ILE A 50 -37.20 5.15 -13.32
C ILE A 50 -36.11 6.18 -13.69
N LEU A 51 -35.26 5.93 -14.70
CA LEU A 51 -34.20 6.88 -15.10
C LEU A 51 -34.41 7.59 -16.44
N ALA A 52 -35.62 7.55 -17.00
CA ALA A 52 -35.98 8.26 -18.23
C ALA A 52 -36.71 9.61 -17.98
N ALA A 53 -36.53 10.22 -16.81
CA ALA A 53 -37.23 11.45 -16.43
C ALA A 53 -36.39 12.44 -15.62
N ILE A 54 -35.15 12.75 -16.03
CA ILE A 54 -34.55 14.06 -15.72
C ILE A 54 -33.76 14.51 -16.94
N GLY A 55 -34.22 15.61 -17.54
CA GLY A 55 -33.88 16.05 -18.89
C GLY A 55 -32.51 16.71 -19.04
N ARG A 56 -31.99 16.54 -20.27
CA ARG A 56 -31.38 17.56 -21.15
C ARG A 56 -30.85 18.83 -20.50
N TYR A 57 -29.52 19.01 -20.52
CA TYR A 57 -28.93 20.30 -20.93
C TYR A 57 -27.69 20.04 -21.78
N ASP A 58 -27.69 20.74 -22.91
CA ASP A 58 -26.71 20.76 -23.98
C ASP A 58 -25.38 21.44 -23.60
N SER A 59 -24.36 21.02 -24.36
CA SER A 59 -23.34 21.87 -25.01
C SER A 59 -22.12 22.42 -24.25
N SER A 60 -20.98 22.05 -24.85
CA SER A 60 -19.87 22.91 -25.29
C SER A 60 -18.76 23.28 -24.30
N SER A 61 -17.58 22.80 -24.69
CA SER A 61 -16.24 23.33 -24.40
C SER A 61 -16.15 24.85 -24.46
N SER A 62 -15.50 25.45 -23.46
CA SER A 62 -14.67 26.66 -23.66
C SER A 62 -13.66 26.84 -22.53
N TRP A 63 -12.38 26.73 -22.91
CA TRP A 63 -11.27 27.58 -22.46
C TRP A 63 -11.69 29.00 -22.03
N SER A 64 -11.20 29.47 -20.89
CA SER A 64 -11.25 30.90 -20.54
C SER A 64 -9.95 31.29 -19.86
N SER A 65 -9.26 32.21 -20.52
CA SER A 65 -8.12 32.97 -20.02
C SER A 65 -8.65 34.34 -19.65
N GLU A 66 -8.49 34.78 -18.41
CA GLU A 66 -8.72 36.16 -17.99
C GLU A 66 -7.58 36.52 -17.03
N SER A 67 -6.62 37.38 -17.39
CA SER A 67 -6.67 38.82 -17.69
C SER A 67 -6.76 39.71 -16.45
N HIS A 68 -5.84 40.67 -16.45
CA HIS A 68 -5.53 41.64 -15.41
C HIS A 68 -6.72 42.55 -15.07
N GLU A 69 -7.04 42.68 -13.79
CA GLU A 69 -7.83 43.80 -13.32
C GLU A 69 -6.93 44.98 -12.94
N GLY A 70 -7.02 46.03 -13.77
CA GLY A 70 -6.66 47.37 -13.38
C GLY A 70 -7.70 47.95 -12.43
N ARG A 71 -7.24 48.56 -11.33
CA ARG A 71 -8.03 49.53 -10.57
C ARG A 71 -7.71 50.92 -11.09
N GLY A 72 -8.69 51.56 -11.70
CA GLY A 72 -8.63 52.96 -12.08
C GLY A 72 -8.72 53.90 -10.87
N SER A 73 -8.17 55.10 -11.02
CA SER A 73 -8.65 56.27 -10.31
C SER A 73 -8.39 57.50 -11.17
N HIS A 74 -9.47 58.15 -11.57
CA HIS A 74 -9.48 59.47 -12.19
C HIS A 74 -9.12 60.53 -11.15
N GLY A 75 -8.26 61.47 -11.52
CA GLY A 75 -7.96 62.65 -10.71
C GLY A 75 -7.28 63.74 -11.53
N HIS A 76 -8.08 64.64 -12.10
CA HIS A 76 -7.61 65.94 -12.57
C HIS A 76 -7.29 66.83 -11.36
N GLY A 77 -6.12 67.46 -11.38
CA GLY A 77 -5.75 68.46 -10.38
C GLY A 77 -4.43 69.15 -10.75
N HIS A 78 -4.53 70.36 -11.30
CA HIS A 78 -3.42 71.31 -11.36
C HIS A 78 -3.17 71.89 -9.96
N GLY A 79 -1.91 71.97 -9.53
CA GLY A 79 -1.54 72.60 -8.26
C GLY A 79 -0.04 72.62 -8.02
N HIS A 80 0.46 73.80 -7.65
CA HIS A 80 1.86 74.19 -7.54
C HIS A 80 2.62 73.54 -6.37
N GLY A 81 3.96 73.63 -6.43
CA GLY A 81 4.92 72.84 -5.66
C GLY A 81 4.98 73.11 -4.15
N HIS A 82 5.57 72.16 -3.40
CA HIS A 82 6.36 72.37 -2.17
C HIS A 82 7.18 71.10 -1.82
N GLY A 83 8.48 71.29 -1.57
CA GLY A 83 9.44 70.47 -0.79
C GLY A 83 9.27 68.96 -0.64
N GLY A 84 9.98 68.17 -1.45
CA GLY A 84 10.14 66.74 -1.24
C GLY A 84 11.07 66.42 -0.06
N ARG A 85 10.51 65.88 1.04
CA ARG A 85 11.30 65.21 2.07
C ARG A 85 11.96 63.95 1.48
N PRO A 86 13.23 63.65 1.78
CA PRO A 86 13.87 62.40 1.35
C PRO A 86 13.10 61.20 1.90
N ARG A 87 12.76 60.25 1.03
CA ARG A 87 12.20 58.96 1.47
C ARG A 87 13.23 58.25 2.35
N PRO A 88 12.84 57.70 3.52
CA PRO A 88 13.73 56.88 4.32
C PRO A 88 14.30 55.71 3.49
N PRO A 89 15.56 55.30 3.71
CA PRO A 89 16.12 54.12 3.07
C PRO A 89 15.24 52.91 3.34
N ARG A 90 14.96 52.12 2.30
CA ARG A 90 14.25 50.84 2.45
C ARG A 90 15.10 49.95 3.37
N PRO A 91 14.50 49.30 4.39
CA PRO A 91 15.22 48.34 5.22
C PRO A 91 15.89 47.27 4.35
N PRO A 92 17.07 46.75 4.76
CA PRO A 92 17.70 45.65 4.05
C PRO A 92 16.72 44.48 3.95
N VAL A 93 16.56 43.95 2.74
CA VAL A 93 15.77 42.73 2.54
C VAL A 93 16.51 41.62 3.27
N GLY A 94 15.92 41.13 4.36
CA GLY A 94 16.46 40.00 5.10
C GLY A 94 16.62 38.77 4.20
N PRO A 95 17.50 37.81 4.56
CA PRO A 95 17.68 36.60 3.77
C PRO A 95 16.34 35.88 3.60
N ARG A 96 15.95 35.61 2.36
CA ARG A 96 14.75 34.82 2.07
C ARG A 96 14.97 33.41 2.66
N PRO A 97 14.01 32.85 3.41
CA PRO A 97 14.13 31.49 3.90
C PRO A 97 14.36 30.53 2.72
N PRO A 98 15.17 29.46 2.92
CA PRO A 98 15.38 28.46 1.89
C PRO A 98 14.04 27.97 1.33
N ARG A 99 13.93 27.88 0.01
CA ARG A 99 12.71 27.39 -0.63
C ARG A 99 12.46 25.95 -0.19
N GLU A 100 11.26 25.68 0.31
CA GLU A 100 10.80 24.33 0.60
C GLU A 100 10.88 23.46 -0.67
N LYS A 101 11.59 22.34 -0.60
CA LYS A 101 11.71 21.39 -1.72
C LYS A 101 10.45 20.55 -1.78
N THR A 102 9.71 20.58 -2.88
CA THR A 102 8.41 19.89 -2.98
C THR A 102 8.31 19.01 -4.22
N ASN A 103 9.37 18.89 -5.03
CA ASN A 103 9.30 18.13 -6.27
C ASN A 103 9.60 16.65 -6.00
N CYS A 104 8.64 15.80 -6.36
CA CYS A 104 8.78 14.35 -6.39
C CYS A 104 8.78 13.84 -7.83
N PRO A 105 9.50 12.74 -8.14
CA PRO A 105 9.41 12.13 -9.45
C PRO A 105 7.99 11.63 -9.76
N ALA A 106 7.70 11.41 -11.05
CA ALA A 106 6.38 10.95 -11.48
C ALA A 106 5.94 9.65 -10.76
N GLY A 107 4.73 9.68 -10.21
CA GLY A 107 4.15 8.57 -9.46
C GLY A 107 4.72 8.36 -8.05
N TRP A 108 5.52 9.29 -7.53
CA TRP A 108 5.93 9.32 -6.12
C TRP A 108 5.04 10.29 -5.34
N MET A 109 4.60 9.87 -4.16
CA MET A 109 3.80 10.67 -3.23
C MET A 109 4.70 11.63 -2.46
N LEU A 110 4.31 12.90 -2.36
CA LEU A 110 4.96 13.87 -1.48
C LEU A 110 4.42 13.75 -0.05
N PHE A 111 5.32 13.60 0.91
CA PHE A 111 5.08 13.73 2.34
C PHE A 111 5.83 14.94 2.88
N LYS A 112 5.10 15.81 3.60
CA LYS A 112 5.68 16.97 4.25
C LYS A 112 6.11 16.59 5.66
N ARG A 113 7.40 16.71 5.97
CA ARG A 113 7.94 16.38 7.30
C ARG A 113 8.78 17.53 7.84
N PRO A 114 8.84 17.73 9.17
CA PRO A 114 9.60 18.83 9.78
C PRO A 114 11.08 18.87 9.40
N GLN A 115 11.69 17.71 9.19
CA GLN A 115 13.10 17.52 8.87
C GLN A 115 13.41 17.55 7.36
N GLY A 116 12.39 17.66 6.51
CA GLY A 116 12.53 17.66 5.07
C GLY A 116 11.38 16.96 4.36
N ASN A 117 11.02 17.43 3.18
CA ASN A 117 9.99 16.77 2.38
C ASN A 117 10.52 15.47 1.78
N TRP A 118 9.67 14.46 1.77
CA TRP A 118 10.03 13.09 1.45
C TRP A 118 9.11 12.53 0.37
N CYS A 119 9.69 11.93 -0.66
CA CYS A 119 8.99 11.32 -1.77
C CYS A 119 8.93 9.82 -1.56
N VAL A 120 7.74 9.22 -1.58
CA VAL A 120 7.52 7.78 -1.37
C VAL A 120 6.82 7.13 -2.54
N LYS A 121 7.26 5.93 -2.93
CA LYS A 121 6.57 5.10 -3.93
C LYS A 121 6.59 3.63 -3.52
N VAL A 122 5.45 2.96 -3.72
CA VAL A 122 5.32 1.51 -3.55
C VAL A 122 5.60 0.81 -4.87
N PHE A 123 6.32 -0.29 -4.82
CA PHE A 123 6.71 -1.11 -5.96
C PHE A 123 6.25 -2.55 -5.78
N VAL A 124 6.02 -3.23 -6.90
CA VAL A 124 5.79 -4.67 -6.96
C VAL A 124 7.13 -5.39 -7.09
N GLY A 125 7.33 -6.44 -6.29
CA GLY A 125 8.48 -7.33 -6.37
C GLY A 125 8.43 -8.36 -5.24
N GLN A 126 8.54 -9.64 -5.59
CA GLN A 126 8.55 -10.74 -4.62
C GLN A 126 9.95 -10.88 -4.01
N PHE A 127 10.20 -10.18 -2.91
CA PHE A 127 11.52 -9.99 -2.33
C PHE A 127 11.49 -10.15 -0.81
N ASN A 128 12.64 -10.51 -0.22
CA ASN A 128 12.87 -10.31 1.20
C ASN A 128 13.29 -8.86 1.49
N HIS A 129 13.41 -8.49 2.77
CA HIS A 129 13.72 -7.12 3.18
C HIS A 129 15.02 -6.58 2.56
N PHE A 130 16.08 -7.39 2.55
CA PHE A 130 17.40 -7.00 2.02
C PHE A 130 17.36 -6.75 0.51
N GLN A 131 16.64 -7.59 -0.22
CA GLN A 131 16.43 -7.41 -1.66
C GLN A 131 15.59 -6.18 -1.95
N SER A 132 14.55 -5.92 -1.15
CA SER A 132 13.74 -4.70 -1.28
C SER A 132 14.57 -3.43 -1.03
N GLU A 133 15.44 -3.42 -0.03
CA GLU A 133 16.40 -2.31 0.19
C GLU A 133 17.31 -2.12 -1.01
N THR A 134 17.89 -3.19 -1.54
CA THR A 134 18.76 -3.15 -2.74
C THR A 134 18.02 -2.54 -3.94
N ASN A 135 16.75 -2.87 -4.14
CA ASN A 135 15.93 -2.30 -5.21
C ASN A 135 15.63 -0.81 -4.97
N CYS A 136 15.38 -0.39 -3.73
CA CYS A 136 15.24 1.03 -3.40
C CYS A 136 16.53 1.81 -3.67
N VAL A 137 17.69 1.27 -3.31
CA VAL A 137 19.00 1.88 -3.61
C VAL A 137 19.18 2.08 -5.11
N GLY A 138 18.74 1.12 -5.94
CA GLY A 138 18.72 1.27 -7.41
C GLY A 138 17.88 2.44 -7.93
N GLN A 139 16.94 2.96 -7.13
CA GLN A 139 16.12 4.13 -7.44
C GLN A 139 16.66 5.45 -6.85
N GLY A 140 17.86 5.42 -6.26
CA GLY A 140 18.41 6.53 -5.47
C GLY A 140 17.59 6.79 -4.21
N ALA A 141 17.03 5.73 -3.62
CA ALA A 141 16.13 5.76 -2.47
C ALA A 141 16.58 4.71 -1.43
N LYS A 142 15.83 4.62 -0.33
CA LYS A 142 15.94 3.54 0.67
C LYS A 142 14.55 2.98 0.96
N LEU A 143 14.44 1.81 1.58
CA LEU A 143 13.15 1.42 2.17
C LEU A 143 12.69 2.53 3.11
N THR A 144 11.46 2.99 2.94
CA THR A 144 10.98 4.18 3.65
C THR A 144 10.52 3.84 5.05
N GLY A 145 10.78 4.74 5.99
CA GLY A 145 10.04 4.84 7.23
C GLY A 145 8.76 5.68 7.08
N LEU A 146 7.94 5.67 8.13
CA LEU A 146 6.65 6.35 8.20
C LEU A 146 6.63 7.32 9.39
N GLN A 147 6.42 8.60 9.11
CA GLN A 147 6.46 9.65 10.13
C GLN A 147 5.21 9.64 11.01
N THR A 148 4.05 9.31 10.44
CA THR A 148 2.74 9.37 11.11
C THR A 148 1.84 8.20 10.69
N ASP A 149 0.76 8.02 11.44
CA ASP A 149 -0.29 7.05 11.09
C ASP A 149 -0.97 7.36 9.75
N GLU A 150 -1.10 8.64 9.41
CA GLU A 150 -1.65 9.06 8.11
C GLU A 150 -0.73 8.64 6.96
N GLU A 151 0.59 8.82 7.09
CA GLU A 151 1.54 8.32 6.10
C GLU A 151 1.46 6.79 5.98
N ARG A 152 1.33 6.08 7.11
CA ARG A 152 1.16 4.62 7.13
C ARG A 152 -0.04 4.19 6.30
N LEU A 153 -1.20 4.79 6.52
CA LEU A 153 -2.43 4.47 5.79
C LEU A 153 -2.36 4.88 4.31
N LYS A 154 -1.67 5.98 3.99
CA LYS A 154 -1.48 6.42 2.60
C LYS A 154 -0.57 5.47 1.82
N VAL A 155 0.49 4.97 2.44
CA VAL A 155 1.35 3.92 1.85
C VAL A 155 0.57 2.61 1.69
N ALA A 156 -0.25 2.22 2.68
CA ALA A 156 -1.12 1.06 2.57
C ALA A 156 -2.11 1.18 1.40
N GLY A 157 -2.73 2.36 1.23
CA GLY A 157 -3.62 2.65 0.11
C GLY A 157 -2.94 2.57 -1.26
N ALA A 158 -1.70 3.04 -1.38
CA ALA A 158 -0.91 2.87 -2.61
C ALA A 158 -0.59 1.39 -2.88
N GLY A 159 -0.28 0.61 -1.83
CA GLY A 159 -0.11 -0.84 -1.94
C GLY A 159 -1.39 -1.57 -2.36
N LEU A 160 -2.55 -1.16 -1.84
CA LEU A 160 -3.85 -1.71 -2.20
C LEU A 160 -4.16 -1.51 -3.70
N GLN A 161 -3.84 -0.34 -4.26
CA GLN A 161 -3.99 -0.11 -5.70
C GLN A 161 -3.17 -1.10 -6.52
N LEU A 162 -1.92 -1.38 -6.10
CA LEU A 162 -1.07 -2.36 -6.77
C LEU A 162 -1.59 -3.79 -6.61
N ILE A 163 -2.15 -4.13 -5.46
CA ILE A 163 -2.81 -5.44 -5.23
C ILE A 163 -3.92 -5.65 -6.27
N HIS A 164 -4.81 -4.67 -6.45
CA HIS A 164 -5.90 -4.75 -7.42
C HIS A 164 -5.37 -4.82 -8.86
N GLN A 165 -4.41 -3.97 -9.22
CA GLN A 165 -3.82 -3.93 -10.56
C GLN A 165 -3.13 -5.24 -10.97
N ASN A 166 -2.62 -6.01 -10.00
CA ASN A 166 -1.89 -7.25 -10.25
C ASN A 166 -2.73 -8.51 -9.91
N GLY A 167 -4.02 -8.36 -9.58
CA GLY A 167 -4.90 -9.49 -9.26
C GLY A 167 -4.51 -10.25 -7.98
N PHE A 168 -3.79 -9.60 -7.06
CA PHE A 168 -3.46 -10.20 -5.78
C PHE A 168 -4.69 -10.17 -4.87
N GLN A 169 -4.89 -11.24 -4.08
CA GLN A 169 -5.92 -11.23 -3.02
C GLN A 169 -5.42 -10.54 -1.75
N GLN A 170 -4.11 -10.57 -1.55
CA GLN A 170 -3.44 -10.01 -0.40
C GLN A 170 -1.93 -9.87 -0.68
N SER A 171 -1.25 -9.07 0.13
CA SER A 171 0.20 -8.94 0.09
C SER A 171 0.73 -8.38 1.41
N THR A 172 2.04 -8.52 1.61
CA THR A 172 2.81 -7.75 2.59
C THR A 172 3.72 -6.75 1.88
N LEU A 173 3.93 -5.61 2.54
CA LEU A 173 4.74 -4.50 2.05
C LEU A 173 5.91 -4.24 2.99
N TRP A 174 7.15 -4.42 2.50
CA TRP A 174 8.36 -4.15 3.28
C TRP A 174 8.60 -2.66 3.52
N LEU A 175 8.98 -2.33 4.76
CA LEU A 175 9.31 -0.97 5.21
C LEU A 175 10.75 -0.89 5.73
N GLY A 176 11.29 0.34 5.80
CA GLY A 176 12.64 0.63 6.29
C GLY A 176 12.68 0.72 7.80
N ALA A 177 12.44 -0.38 8.51
CA ALA A 177 12.55 -0.45 9.95
C ALA A 177 13.32 -1.69 10.41
N LYS A 178 14.08 -1.54 11.49
CA LYS A 178 14.83 -2.61 12.15
C LYS A 178 14.54 -2.65 13.65
N ARG A 179 14.51 -3.85 14.20
CA ARG A 179 14.41 -4.05 15.65
C ARG A 179 15.66 -3.50 16.33
N LYS A 180 15.48 -2.79 17.43
CA LYS A 180 16.59 -2.32 18.27
C LYS A 180 17.15 -3.50 19.04
N ALA A 181 18.48 -3.63 19.09
CA ALA A 181 19.14 -4.67 19.86
C ALA A 181 18.81 -4.62 21.37
N SER A 182 18.47 -3.43 21.90
CA SER A 182 18.01 -3.25 23.29
C SER A 182 16.57 -3.73 23.54
N CYS A 183 15.82 -4.09 22.49
CA CYS A 183 14.42 -4.49 22.54
C CYS A 183 14.21 -5.81 21.75
N PRO A 184 14.89 -6.92 22.13
CA PRO A 184 14.96 -8.13 21.29
C PRO A 184 13.63 -8.88 21.18
N THR A 185 12.75 -8.76 22.18
CA THR A 185 11.48 -9.48 22.24
C THR A 185 10.38 -8.63 22.87
N ILE A 186 9.14 -9.11 22.77
CA ILE A 186 7.99 -8.51 23.47
C ILE A 186 8.23 -8.33 24.97
N GLY A 187 7.65 -7.27 25.54
CA GLY A 187 7.69 -6.99 26.98
C GLY A 187 8.95 -6.26 27.46
N ILE A 188 9.99 -6.14 26.64
CA ILE A 188 11.20 -5.38 26.99
C ILE A 188 11.02 -3.88 26.77
N CYS A 189 10.42 -3.51 25.64
CA CYS A 189 10.13 -2.12 25.26
C CYS A 189 8.65 -1.99 24.93
N ALA A 190 8.12 -0.77 25.02
CA ALA A 190 6.79 -0.51 24.47
C ALA A 190 6.80 -0.82 22.95
N PRO A 191 5.69 -1.31 22.36
CA PRO A 191 5.67 -1.75 20.97
C PRO A 191 6.21 -0.73 19.96
N LYS A 192 5.85 0.54 20.15
CA LYS A 192 6.30 1.66 19.30
C LYS A 192 7.78 1.99 19.45
N ASP A 193 8.41 1.59 20.55
CA ASP A 193 9.81 1.88 20.86
C ASP A 193 10.76 0.73 20.47
N ALA A 194 10.23 -0.45 20.14
CA ALA A 194 11.01 -1.65 19.84
C ALA A 194 11.81 -1.58 18.52
N PHE A 195 11.39 -0.70 17.60
CA PHE A 195 11.99 -0.55 16.27
C PHE A 195 12.51 0.86 16.04
N GLU A 196 13.43 0.99 15.09
CA GLU A 196 13.91 2.25 14.54
C GLU A 196 13.81 2.26 13.02
N TRP A 197 13.63 3.45 12.44
CA TRP A 197 13.61 3.64 11.00
C TRP A 197 15.03 3.67 10.43
N THR A 198 15.25 3.03 9.28
CA THR A 198 16.58 2.88 8.65
C THR A 198 16.81 3.80 7.45
N ASP A 199 15.80 4.57 7.04
CA ASP A 199 15.94 5.50 5.91
C ASP A 199 16.86 6.70 6.21
N GLY A 200 17.15 6.95 7.49
CA GLY A 200 17.97 8.08 7.95
C GLY A 200 17.25 9.43 7.83
N HIS A 201 15.93 9.42 7.62
CA HIS A 201 15.11 10.62 7.49
C HIS A 201 13.91 10.59 8.42
N THR A 202 13.20 9.47 8.53
CA THR A 202 12.02 9.36 9.40
C THR A 202 12.45 9.41 10.86
N THR A 203 11.71 10.18 11.67
CA THR A 203 11.98 10.34 13.11
C THR A 203 10.76 9.97 13.94
N GLY A 204 10.95 9.72 15.23
CA GLY A 204 9.85 9.35 16.13
C GLY A 204 9.21 8.00 15.78
N THR A 205 8.07 7.74 16.39
CA THR A 205 7.44 6.40 16.42
C THR A 205 5.97 6.42 16.02
N ASP A 206 5.44 7.56 15.58
CA ASP A 206 4.01 7.74 15.33
C ASP A 206 3.50 6.95 14.12
N GLY A 207 4.37 6.62 13.17
CA GLY A 207 4.04 5.74 12.04
C GLY A 207 4.01 4.25 12.37
N PHE A 208 4.41 3.83 13.59
CA PHE A 208 4.31 2.44 14.01
C PHE A 208 2.90 2.08 14.47
N GLY A 209 2.06 1.70 13.51
CA GLY A 209 0.71 1.16 13.74
C GLY A 209 0.70 -0.37 13.76
N TRP A 210 1.23 -0.97 14.83
CA TRP A 210 1.30 -2.43 14.98
C TRP A 210 -0.08 -3.10 15.13
N HIS A 211 -0.18 -4.34 14.66
CA HIS A 211 -1.26 -5.23 15.06
C HIS A 211 -1.20 -5.51 16.58
N PRO A 212 -2.34 -5.74 17.27
CA PRO A 212 -2.32 -6.19 18.66
C PRO A 212 -1.38 -7.38 18.91
N GLY A 213 -0.53 -7.27 19.94
CA GLY A 213 0.48 -8.29 20.25
C GLY A 213 1.79 -8.12 19.48
N GLN A 214 1.87 -7.20 18.53
CA GLN A 214 3.07 -6.93 17.75
C GLN A 214 3.76 -5.62 18.18
N PRO A 215 5.09 -5.50 17.99
CA PRO A 215 5.98 -6.52 17.44
C PRO A 215 6.43 -7.52 18.52
N ASP A 216 6.40 -8.82 18.20
CA ASP A 216 6.60 -9.87 19.21
C ASP A 216 8.06 -10.38 19.32
N GLY A 217 8.84 -10.24 18.26
CA GLY A 217 10.23 -10.65 18.21
C GLY A 217 10.38 -12.17 18.23
N SER A 218 9.50 -12.89 17.58
CA SER A 218 9.52 -14.35 17.53
C SER A 218 10.87 -14.90 17.08
N TRP A 219 11.38 -15.89 17.82
CA TRP A 219 12.63 -16.57 17.47
C TRP A 219 12.38 -17.81 16.62
N ARG A 220 13.19 -17.98 15.57
CA ARG A 220 13.21 -19.21 14.77
C ARG A 220 14.64 -19.64 14.48
N ASN A 221 14.92 -20.93 14.70
CA ASN A 221 16.23 -21.49 14.40
C ASN A 221 16.61 -21.27 12.91
N GLY A 222 17.84 -20.85 12.67
CA GLY A 222 18.34 -20.46 11.34
C GLY A 222 17.91 -19.08 10.85
N PHE A 223 16.92 -18.44 11.49
CA PHE A 223 16.45 -17.11 11.10
C PHE A 223 16.74 -16.02 12.13
N GLY A 224 16.79 -16.37 13.41
CA GLY A 224 16.95 -15.40 14.50
C GLY A 224 15.61 -14.83 14.97
N HIS A 225 15.63 -13.59 15.45
CA HIS A 225 14.43 -12.84 15.82
C HIS A 225 13.77 -12.21 14.59
N GLU A 226 12.48 -11.90 14.70
CA GLU A 226 11.77 -11.06 13.75
C GLU A 226 12.27 -9.60 13.86
N ASP A 227 13.27 -9.26 13.03
CA ASP A 227 14.03 -8.00 13.14
C ASP A 227 13.66 -6.93 12.10
N CYS A 228 12.73 -7.20 11.19
CA CYS A 228 12.28 -6.27 10.14
C CYS A 228 10.78 -6.00 10.23
N ALA A 229 10.30 -4.88 9.69
CA ALA A 229 8.86 -4.58 9.69
C ALA A 229 8.25 -4.64 8.28
N LEU A 230 7.00 -5.09 8.23
CA LEU A 230 6.16 -5.04 7.03
C LEU A 230 4.73 -4.60 7.39
N GLN A 231 3.97 -4.14 6.39
CA GLN A 231 2.52 -3.93 6.50
C GLN A 231 1.74 -5.07 5.87
N PHE A 232 0.60 -5.43 6.45
CA PHE A 232 -0.36 -6.34 5.84
C PHE A 232 -1.38 -5.58 4.98
N LEU A 233 -1.65 -6.09 3.78
CA LEU A 233 -2.55 -5.45 2.82
C LEU A 233 -3.48 -6.49 2.19
N PHE A 234 -4.78 -6.19 2.17
CA PHE A 234 -5.84 -7.10 1.72
C PHE A 234 -6.67 -6.45 0.63
N ALA A 235 -6.99 -7.21 -0.43
CA ALA A 235 -7.75 -6.71 -1.59
C ALA A 235 -9.21 -6.37 -1.25
N SER A 236 -9.78 -7.04 -0.27
CA SER A 236 -11.16 -6.83 0.18
C SER A 236 -11.26 -7.00 1.70
N GLY A 237 -12.24 -6.32 2.29
CA GLY A 237 -12.50 -6.36 3.72
C GLY A 237 -11.45 -5.66 4.58
N THR A 238 -11.67 -5.68 5.89
CA THR A 238 -10.73 -5.12 6.88
C THR A 238 -9.69 -6.13 7.35
N THR A 239 -9.94 -7.44 7.18
CA THR A 239 -9.09 -8.57 7.58
C THR A 239 -8.98 -9.59 6.44
N SER A 240 -8.01 -10.51 6.52
CA SER A 240 -7.87 -11.66 5.62
C SER A 240 -8.27 -12.97 6.30
N GLN A 241 -8.73 -13.95 5.52
CA GLN A 241 -8.89 -15.34 5.97
C GLN A 241 -7.54 -16.04 6.22
N VAL A 242 -6.49 -15.63 5.52
CA VAL A 242 -5.13 -16.21 5.65
C VAL A 242 -4.44 -15.68 6.90
N TRP A 243 -4.75 -14.45 7.31
CA TRP A 243 -4.25 -13.84 8.55
C TRP A 243 -5.40 -13.29 9.38
N PRO A 244 -6.18 -14.16 10.05
CA PRO A 244 -7.31 -13.74 10.85
C PRO A 244 -6.90 -12.75 11.94
N GLY A 245 -7.63 -11.66 12.09
CA GLY A 245 -7.42 -10.65 13.13
C GLY A 245 -6.46 -9.54 12.74
N PHE A 246 -5.57 -9.74 11.76
CA PHE A 246 -4.78 -8.66 11.21
C PHE A 246 -5.67 -7.67 10.47
N ILE A 247 -5.46 -6.37 10.71
CA ILE A 247 -6.23 -5.31 10.05
C ILE A 247 -5.39 -4.71 8.93
N HIS A 248 -6.05 -4.40 7.81
CA HIS A 248 -5.44 -3.75 6.66
C HIS A 248 -4.58 -2.53 7.07
N GLY A 249 -3.33 -2.50 6.60
CA GLY A 249 -2.35 -1.44 6.85
C GLY A 249 -1.62 -1.56 8.20
N GLN A 250 -1.98 -2.49 9.08
CA GLN A 250 -1.24 -2.72 10.33
C GLN A 250 0.12 -3.37 10.06
N LEU A 251 1.05 -3.09 10.97
CA LEU A 251 2.41 -3.60 10.91
C LEU A 251 2.56 -4.91 11.68
N ASN A 252 3.51 -5.72 11.24
CA ASN A 252 4.04 -6.90 11.91
C ASN A 252 5.56 -6.91 11.74
N ASP A 253 6.28 -7.40 12.72
CA ASP A 253 7.67 -7.74 12.52
C ASP A 253 7.83 -9.06 11.77
N ARG A 254 8.96 -9.27 11.14
CA ARG A 254 9.23 -10.46 10.35
C ARG A 254 10.72 -10.70 10.26
N TRP A 255 11.11 -11.97 10.11
CA TRP A 255 12.49 -12.30 9.77
C TRP A 255 12.87 -11.64 8.44
N CYS A 256 13.94 -10.87 8.44
CA CYS A 256 14.34 -10.02 7.32
C CYS A 256 14.63 -10.79 6.03
N GLN A 257 15.14 -12.01 6.15
CA GLN A 257 15.48 -12.92 5.06
C GLN A 257 14.27 -13.71 4.56
N TYR A 258 13.13 -13.64 5.26
CA TYR A 258 11.91 -14.32 4.84
C TYR A 258 11.36 -13.70 3.57
N SER A 259 11.00 -14.54 2.62
CA SER A 259 10.26 -14.18 1.41
C SER A 259 9.27 -15.30 1.14
N ASP A 260 8.02 -14.94 0.94
CA ASP A 260 6.95 -15.86 0.58
C ASP A 260 6.17 -15.32 -0.61
N ASN A 261 5.16 -16.09 -1.03
CA ASN A 261 4.28 -15.67 -2.12
C ASN A 261 3.44 -14.45 -1.78
N ASN A 262 3.42 -13.94 -0.55
CA ASN A 262 2.68 -12.72 -0.20
C ASN A 262 3.58 -11.48 -0.12
N SER A 263 4.89 -11.66 0.03
CA SER A 263 5.93 -10.61 0.13
C SER A 263 6.19 -9.93 -1.21
N ARG A 264 5.14 -9.35 -1.81
CA ARG A 264 5.11 -8.87 -3.19
C ARG A 264 5.25 -7.35 -3.32
N LEU A 265 5.34 -6.62 -2.21
CA LEU A 265 5.41 -5.16 -2.22
C LEU A 265 6.55 -4.64 -1.34
N TYR A 266 7.08 -3.48 -1.71
CA TYR A 266 8.04 -2.73 -0.91
C TYR A 266 7.90 -1.23 -1.18
N ALA A 267 8.13 -0.40 -0.16
CA ALA A 267 8.02 1.05 -0.29
C ALA A 267 9.38 1.73 -0.17
N CYS A 268 9.72 2.52 -1.19
CA CYS A 268 10.96 3.27 -1.24
C CYS A 268 10.71 4.76 -0.97
N GLY A 269 11.69 5.42 -0.35
CA GLY A 269 11.65 6.82 0.03
C GLY A 269 12.94 7.56 -0.33
N LYS A 270 12.82 8.82 -0.74
CA LYS A 270 13.97 9.74 -0.96
C LYS A 270 13.58 11.20 -0.78
N LEU A 271 14.57 12.07 -0.59
CA LEU A 271 14.36 13.52 -0.44
C LEU A 271 13.65 14.11 -1.67
N ALA A 272 12.74 15.05 -1.41
CA ALA A 272 12.20 15.94 -2.44
C ALA A 272 13.30 16.89 -2.95
N THR A 273 13.17 17.32 -4.20
CA THR A 273 14.12 18.24 -4.87
C THR A 273 13.56 19.63 -5.08
#